data_AF-A0A919EBL6-F1
#
_entry.id   AF-A0A919EBL6-F1
#
_cell.length_a   1.000
_cell.length_b   1.000
_cell.length_c   1.000
_cell.angle_alpha   90.00
_cell.angle_beta   90.00
_cell.angle_gamma   90.00
#
_symmetry.space_group_name_H-M   'P 1'
#
loop_
_entity.id
_entity.type
_entity.pdbx_description
1 polymer ?
#
loop_
_entity_poly.entity_id
_entity_poly.type
_entity_poly.pdbx_seq_one_letter_code
_entity_poly.pdbx_strand_id
1 'polypeptide(L)'
;MVVVAAALEKGVYASVDAPAHGGEGACEHVSVRQALAQGCDEVFAVMEAEVGREAVRTTAEAFGFEEAGLRVPVPVAKSTYGPEGATATPLQMARVMAVVGNGGRQVGPRLVDRVVHADGSVEKPPPATSTGRQAVTPHTAEQLASVLNAGTLTSSTDKGTWSLALTRGKDGRLLAVAVRTDDAAADATARTVTGLTAG
;
A
#
# COMPACT_ATOMS: atom_id res chain seq x y z
N MET A 1 0.40 -7.33 0.12
CA MET A 1 -0.61 -6.43 -0.49
C MET A 1 -0.63 -6.49 -2.01
N VAL A 2 0.41 -6.06 -2.74
CA VAL A 2 0.40 -6.03 -4.22
C VAL A 2 0.19 -7.42 -4.84
N VAL A 3 0.89 -8.44 -4.32
CA VAL A 3 0.72 -9.84 -4.77
C VAL A 3 -0.72 -10.33 -4.57
N VAL A 4 -1.27 -10.12 -3.37
CA VAL A 4 -2.66 -10.50 -3.06
C VAL A 4 -3.66 -9.78 -3.97
N ALA A 5 -3.45 -8.49 -4.21
CA ALA A 5 -4.29 -7.74 -5.15
C ALA A 5 -4.24 -8.35 -6.56
N ALA A 6 -3.06 -8.70 -7.07
CA ALA A 6 -2.91 -9.35 -8.36
C ALA A 6 -3.63 -10.72 -8.40
N ALA A 7 -3.49 -11.50 -7.34
CA ALA A 7 -4.09 -12.83 -7.25
C ALA A 7 -5.63 -12.79 -7.22
N LEU A 8 -6.21 -11.81 -6.53
CA LEU A 8 -7.65 -11.55 -6.53
C LEU A 8 -8.14 -11.04 -7.91
N GLU A 9 -7.44 -10.09 -8.52
CA GLU A 9 -7.79 -9.56 -9.85
C GLU A 9 -7.72 -10.63 -10.96
N LYS A 10 -6.81 -11.60 -10.80
CA LYS A 10 -6.69 -12.74 -11.72
C LYS A 10 -7.60 -13.91 -11.38
N GLY A 11 -8.33 -13.84 -10.26
CA GLY A 11 -9.22 -14.90 -9.81
C GLY A 11 -8.50 -16.19 -9.39
N VAL A 12 -7.21 -16.12 -9.06
CA VAL A 12 -6.44 -17.26 -8.50
C VAL A 12 -7.02 -17.62 -7.13
N TYR A 13 -7.41 -16.61 -6.36
CA TYR A 13 -8.15 -16.75 -5.11
C TYR A 13 -9.51 -16.07 -5.25
N ALA A 14 -10.57 -16.75 -4.80
CA ALA A 14 -11.94 -16.25 -4.91
C ALA A 14 -12.24 -15.06 -3.98
N SER A 15 -11.54 -14.97 -2.84
CA SER A 15 -11.70 -13.92 -1.83
C SER A 15 -10.51 -13.89 -0.89
N VAL A 16 -10.43 -12.87 -0.02
CA VAL A 16 -9.44 -12.89 1.08
C VAL A 16 -9.75 -13.96 2.13
N ASP A 17 -10.93 -14.55 2.12
CA ASP A 17 -11.31 -15.60 3.07
C ASP A 17 -11.05 -17.01 2.52
N ALA A 18 -10.61 -17.13 1.27
CA ALA A 18 -10.20 -18.39 0.68
C ALA A 18 -8.97 -18.96 1.42
N PRO A 19 -8.86 -20.31 1.54
CA PRO A 19 -7.64 -20.96 2.02
C PRO A 19 -6.45 -20.54 1.15
N ALA A 20 -5.35 -20.16 1.78
CA ALA A 20 -4.10 -19.86 1.10
C ALA A 20 -3.25 -21.12 0.94
N HIS A 21 -2.43 -21.16 -0.10
CA HIS A 21 -1.46 -22.25 -0.30
C HIS A 21 -0.08 -21.87 0.26
N GLY A 22 0.66 -22.87 0.73
CA GLY A 22 1.97 -22.69 1.35
C GLY A 22 1.90 -22.30 2.83
N GLY A 23 3.00 -21.76 3.33
CA GLY A 23 3.18 -21.42 4.74
C GLY A 23 3.58 -22.61 5.61
N GLU A 24 4.22 -22.32 6.74
CA GLU A 24 4.62 -23.30 7.75
C GLU A 24 4.27 -22.76 9.16
N GLY A 25 4.14 -23.65 10.13
CA GLY A 25 3.91 -23.28 11.53
C GLY A 25 2.64 -22.44 11.71
N ALA A 26 2.79 -21.20 12.20
CA ALA A 26 1.65 -20.31 12.41
C ALA A 26 0.92 -19.89 11.11
N CYS A 27 1.59 -20.03 9.96
CA CYS A 27 1.09 -19.72 8.64
C CYS A 27 0.56 -20.96 7.87
N GLU A 28 0.53 -22.13 8.50
CA GLU A 28 -0.01 -23.35 7.88
C GLU A 28 -1.55 -23.31 7.84
N HIS A 29 -2.13 -23.63 6.68
CA HIS A 29 -3.59 -23.73 6.45
C HIS A 29 -4.38 -22.44 6.77
N VAL A 30 -3.73 -21.29 6.69
CA VAL A 30 -4.35 -19.99 6.91
C VAL A 30 -5.17 -19.54 5.69
N SER A 31 -6.14 -18.65 5.90
CA SER A 31 -6.76 -17.91 4.80
C SER A 31 -5.86 -16.79 4.27
N VAL A 32 -6.15 -16.27 3.08
CA VAL A 32 -5.44 -15.10 2.52
C VAL A 32 -5.49 -13.89 3.47
N ARG A 33 -6.60 -13.70 4.20
CA ARG A 33 -6.80 -12.66 5.22
C ARG A 33 -5.86 -12.87 6.39
N GLN A 34 -5.78 -14.09 6.90
CA GLN A 34 -4.88 -14.44 8.01
C GLN A 34 -3.42 -14.29 7.58
N ALA A 35 -3.05 -14.73 6.38
CA ALA A 35 -1.72 -14.52 5.82
C ALA A 35 -1.36 -13.02 5.77
N LEU A 36 -2.26 -12.17 5.29
CA LEU A 36 -2.09 -10.71 5.30
C LEU A 36 -1.95 -10.11 6.71
N ALA A 37 -2.74 -10.58 7.66
CA ALA A 37 -2.73 -10.08 9.03
C ALA A 37 -1.44 -10.47 9.78
N GLN A 38 -0.93 -11.68 9.52
CA GLN A 38 0.24 -12.25 10.18
C GLN A 38 1.55 -11.94 9.47
N GLY A 39 1.50 -11.52 8.20
CA GLY A 39 2.70 -11.25 7.39
C GLY A 39 3.40 -12.54 6.94
N CYS A 40 2.63 -13.53 6.48
CA CYS A 40 3.16 -14.82 6.02
C CYS A 40 3.83 -14.70 4.64
N ASP A 41 5.12 -14.37 4.62
CA ASP A 41 5.86 -14.10 3.38
C ASP A 41 5.99 -15.34 2.47
N GLU A 42 6.07 -16.55 3.03
CA GLU A 42 6.11 -17.80 2.25
C GLU A 42 4.81 -18.03 1.47
N VAL A 43 3.67 -17.69 2.08
CA VAL A 43 2.35 -17.75 1.43
C VAL A 43 2.30 -16.76 0.27
N PHE A 44 2.85 -15.54 0.44
CA PHE A 44 2.89 -14.57 -0.64
C PHE A 44 3.84 -14.99 -1.77
N ALA A 45 4.94 -15.67 -1.46
CA ALA A 45 5.85 -16.20 -2.47
C ALA A 45 5.17 -17.29 -3.33
N VAL A 46 4.42 -18.21 -2.71
CA VAL A 46 3.62 -19.21 -3.43
C VAL A 46 2.55 -18.53 -4.30
N MET A 47 1.82 -17.57 -3.73
CA MET A 47 0.80 -16.82 -4.46
C MET A 47 1.37 -16.04 -5.66
N GLU A 48 2.56 -15.46 -5.52
CA GLU A 48 3.27 -14.79 -6.62
C GLU A 48 3.64 -15.77 -7.74
N ALA A 49 4.08 -16.99 -7.39
CA ALA A 49 4.37 -18.04 -8.35
C ALA A 49 3.10 -18.50 -9.11
N GLU A 50 1.97 -18.62 -8.41
CA GLU A 50 0.69 -19.02 -9.00
C GLU A 50 0.10 -17.96 -9.94
N VAL A 51 0.12 -16.69 -9.53
CA VAL A 51 -0.43 -15.58 -10.33
C VAL A 51 0.48 -15.20 -11.50
N GLY A 52 1.79 -15.45 -11.35
CA GLY A 52 2.80 -15.08 -12.32
C GLY A 52 3.31 -13.65 -12.14
N ARG A 53 4.63 -13.51 -12.31
CA ARG A 53 5.37 -12.27 -12.06
C ARG A 53 4.95 -11.09 -12.94
N GLU A 54 4.49 -11.35 -14.15
CA GLU A 54 3.96 -10.31 -15.05
C GLU A 54 2.68 -9.68 -14.48
N ALA A 55 1.76 -10.50 -13.96
CA ALA A 55 0.52 -10.01 -13.36
C ALA A 55 0.83 -9.14 -12.12
N VAL A 56 1.75 -9.60 -11.26
CA VAL A 56 2.19 -8.81 -10.09
C VAL A 56 2.82 -7.49 -10.52
N ARG A 57 3.66 -7.50 -11.57
CA ARG A 57 4.26 -6.28 -12.11
C ARG A 57 3.20 -5.30 -12.62
N THR A 58 2.26 -5.77 -13.43
CA THR A 58 1.17 -4.93 -13.94
C THR A 58 0.37 -4.32 -12.80
N THR A 59 0.06 -5.10 -11.77
CA THR A 59 -0.63 -4.59 -10.58
C THR A 59 0.23 -3.61 -9.80
N ALA A 60 1.55 -3.83 -9.66
CA ALA A 60 2.46 -2.88 -9.01
C ALA A 60 2.49 -1.53 -9.76
N GLU A 61 2.63 -1.56 -11.08
CA GLU A 61 2.57 -0.35 -11.93
C GLU A 61 1.20 0.32 -11.84
N ALA A 62 0.13 -0.46 -11.72
CA ALA A 62 -1.23 0.04 -11.45
C ALA A 62 -1.35 0.71 -10.07
N PHE A 63 -0.54 0.34 -9.07
CA PHE A 63 -0.42 1.06 -7.80
C PHE A 63 0.54 2.27 -7.85
N GLY A 64 1.28 2.46 -8.95
CA GLY A 64 2.23 3.57 -9.13
C GLY A 64 3.70 3.22 -8.87
N PHE A 65 4.04 1.93 -8.80
CA PHE A 65 5.44 1.52 -8.93
C PHE A 65 5.96 1.84 -10.33
N GLU A 66 7.28 2.00 -10.46
CA GLU A 66 7.96 2.44 -11.69
C GLU A 66 7.60 3.84 -12.21
N GLU A 67 6.78 4.60 -11.48
CA GLU A 67 6.43 5.97 -11.82
C GLU A 67 7.66 6.90 -11.68
N ALA A 68 8.21 7.30 -12.82
CA ALA A 68 9.30 8.25 -12.87
C ALA A 68 8.79 9.69 -12.72
N GLY A 69 9.55 10.54 -12.03
CA GLY A 69 9.29 11.98 -12.00
C GLY A 69 8.16 12.42 -11.07
N LEU A 70 7.66 11.55 -10.18
CA LEU A 70 6.72 11.95 -9.13
C LEU A 70 7.35 13.04 -8.24
N ARG A 71 6.58 14.10 -7.95
CA ARG A 71 7.01 15.24 -7.13
C ARG A 71 5.94 15.65 -6.13
N VAL A 72 6.34 15.87 -4.87
CA VAL A 72 5.41 16.25 -3.80
C VAL A 72 6.08 17.16 -2.74
N PRO A 73 6.24 18.48 -2.97
CA PRO A 73 6.39 19.19 -4.24
C PRO A 73 7.82 19.04 -4.85
N VAL A 74 8.73 18.42 -4.10
CA VAL A 74 10.09 18.05 -4.52
C VAL A 74 10.12 16.62 -5.07
N PRO A 75 11.14 16.22 -5.86
CA PRO A 75 11.28 14.85 -6.33
C PRO A 75 11.26 13.85 -5.19
N VAL A 76 10.55 12.73 -5.38
CA VAL A 76 10.51 11.63 -4.41
C VAL A 76 11.26 10.41 -4.97
N ALA A 77 11.76 9.57 -4.06
CA ALA A 77 12.40 8.33 -4.47
C ALA A 77 11.40 7.41 -5.19
N LYS A 78 11.83 6.86 -6.34
CA LYS A 78 11.02 5.91 -7.10
C LYS A 78 10.95 4.58 -6.37
N SER A 79 9.77 3.99 -6.32
CA SER A 79 9.58 2.60 -5.89
C SER A 79 9.55 1.68 -7.12
N THR A 80 10.17 0.52 -7.03
CA THR A 80 10.43 -0.36 -8.18
C THR A 80 9.94 -1.79 -7.93
N TYR A 81 9.69 -2.53 -9.01
CA TYR A 81 9.42 -3.96 -8.97
C TYR A 81 10.36 -4.68 -9.96
N GLY A 82 11.41 -5.28 -9.40
CA GLY A 82 12.54 -5.85 -10.15
C GLY A 82 12.65 -7.39 -10.03
N PRO A 83 13.74 -7.99 -10.53
CA PRO A 83 14.07 -9.42 -10.39
C PRO A 83 13.97 -9.96 -8.97
N GLU A 84 14.41 -9.15 -8.01
CA GLU A 84 14.47 -9.51 -6.59
C GLU A 84 13.20 -9.09 -5.82
N GLY A 85 12.14 -8.69 -6.53
CA GLY A 85 10.87 -8.24 -5.94
C GLY A 85 10.71 -6.73 -5.85
N ALA A 86 9.83 -6.29 -4.95
CA ALA A 86 9.47 -4.88 -4.80
C ALA A 86 10.45 -4.13 -3.88
N THR A 87 10.87 -2.94 -4.29
CA THR A 87 11.49 -1.94 -3.40
C THR A 87 10.52 -0.78 -3.25
N ALA A 88 9.92 -0.63 -2.07
CA ALA A 88 8.87 0.36 -1.80
C ALA A 88 9.34 1.43 -0.81
N THR A 89 9.02 2.69 -1.12
CA THR A 89 9.14 3.81 -0.19
C THR A 89 7.91 3.87 0.73
N PRO A 90 8.01 4.48 1.93
CA PRO A 90 6.83 4.71 2.78
C PRO A 90 5.72 5.48 2.07
N LEU A 91 6.08 6.48 1.25
CA LEU A 91 5.12 7.20 0.42
C LEU A 91 4.39 6.27 -0.55
N GLN A 92 5.11 5.38 -1.24
CA GLN A 92 4.49 4.44 -2.17
C GLN A 92 3.59 3.44 -1.45
N MET A 93 3.98 2.92 -0.29
CA MET A 93 3.11 2.03 0.49
C MET A 93 1.85 2.75 0.95
N ALA A 94 1.96 4.00 1.39
CA ALA A 94 0.79 4.82 1.71
C ALA A 94 -0.11 5.06 0.47
N ARG A 95 0.45 5.16 -0.74
CA ARG A 95 -0.35 5.21 -1.99
C ARG A 95 -1.07 3.89 -2.28
N VAL A 96 -0.43 2.75 -2.04
CA VAL A 96 -1.08 1.42 -2.14
C VAL A 96 -2.28 1.37 -1.19
N MET A 97 -2.08 1.78 0.06
CA MET A 97 -3.17 1.84 1.04
C MET A 97 -4.27 2.82 0.63
N ALA A 98 -3.91 3.98 0.08
CA ALA A 98 -4.87 4.97 -0.39
C ALA A 98 -5.73 4.44 -1.55
N VAL A 99 -5.14 3.68 -2.48
CA VAL A 99 -5.89 2.98 -3.54
C VAL A 99 -6.90 2.01 -2.93
N VAL A 100 -6.47 1.19 -1.98
CA VAL A 100 -7.35 0.22 -1.30
C VAL A 100 -8.49 0.93 -0.56
N GLY A 101 -8.19 1.99 0.20
CA GLY A 101 -9.19 2.79 0.91
C GLY A 101 -10.11 3.60 -0.02
N ASN A 102 -9.70 3.87 -1.26
CA ASN A 102 -10.42 4.67 -2.25
C ASN A 102 -11.09 3.80 -3.33
N GLY A 103 -11.55 2.60 -2.98
CA GLY A 103 -12.31 1.73 -3.89
C GLY A 103 -11.53 1.30 -5.13
N GLY A 104 -10.19 1.21 -5.02
CA GLY A 104 -9.31 0.76 -6.09
C GLY A 104 -8.85 1.86 -7.04
N ARG A 105 -9.19 3.13 -6.79
CA ARG A 105 -8.77 4.27 -7.63
C ARG A 105 -7.52 4.94 -7.10
N GLN A 106 -6.57 5.24 -8.00
CA GLN A 106 -5.38 6.00 -7.65
C GLN A 106 -5.72 7.37 -7.06
N VAL A 107 -4.97 7.76 -6.04
CA VAL A 107 -4.98 9.11 -5.46
C VAL A 107 -3.59 9.71 -5.62
N GLY A 108 -3.53 10.91 -6.18
CA GLY A 108 -2.28 11.66 -6.28
C GLY A 108 -1.85 12.12 -4.89
N PRO A 109 -0.57 11.97 -4.50
CA PRO A 109 -0.09 12.50 -3.24
C PRO A 109 -0.06 14.03 -3.24
N ARG A 110 -0.40 14.65 -2.10
CA ARG A 110 -0.27 16.09 -1.85
C ARG A 110 0.33 16.35 -0.48
N LEU A 111 1.22 17.34 -0.39
CA LEU A 111 1.82 17.76 0.89
C LEU A 111 1.31 19.13 1.36
N VAL A 112 0.92 20.01 0.43
CA VAL A 112 0.47 21.38 0.74
C VAL A 112 -1.05 21.40 0.82
N ASP A 113 -1.59 21.84 1.97
CA ASP A 113 -3.04 21.99 2.16
C ASP A 113 -3.56 23.33 1.64
N ARG A 114 -2.90 24.42 2.04
CA ARG A 114 -3.20 25.79 1.64
C ARG A 114 -1.94 26.65 1.71
N VAL A 115 -1.92 27.73 0.96
CA VAL A 115 -0.93 28.82 1.05
C VAL A 115 -1.66 30.03 1.64
N VAL A 116 -1.06 30.67 2.64
CA VAL A 116 -1.57 31.91 3.23
C VAL A 116 -0.61 33.04 2.86
N HIS A 117 -1.11 34.03 2.14
CA HIS A 117 -0.33 35.17 1.67
C HIS A 117 -0.19 36.24 2.75
N ALA A 118 0.76 37.16 2.59
CA ALA A 118 1.02 38.23 3.56
C ALA A 118 -0.16 39.18 3.77
N ASP A 119 -1.05 39.31 2.78
CA ASP A 119 -2.28 40.09 2.84
C ASP A 119 -3.45 39.34 3.52
N GLY A 120 -3.21 38.11 4.00
CA GLY A 120 -4.21 37.26 4.63
C GLY A 120 -5.09 36.46 3.65
N SER A 121 -4.89 36.62 2.34
CA SER A 121 -5.59 35.80 1.36
C SER A 121 -5.13 34.33 1.41
N VAL A 122 -6.06 33.42 1.14
CA VAL A 122 -5.81 31.97 1.21
C VAL A 122 -5.96 31.38 -0.18
N GLU A 123 -4.90 30.73 -0.64
CA GLU A 123 -4.87 29.99 -1.89
C GLU A 123 -4.86 28.48 -1.58
N LYS A 124 -5.77 27.73 -2.21
CA LYS A 124 -5.75 26.27 -2.15
C LYS A 124 -5.02 25.76 -3.38
N PRO A 125 -3.95 24.95 -3.22
CA PRO A 125 -3.33 24.27 -4.34
C PRO A 125 -4.39 23.49 -5.15
N PRO A 126 -4.21 23.36 -6.46
CA PRO A 126 -5.10 22.54 -7.27
C PRO A 126 -5.19 21.12 -6.68
N PRO A 127 -6.32 20.41 -6.90
CA PRO A 127 -6.45 19.03 -6.48
C PRO A 127 -5.24 18.22 -6.93
N ALA A 128 -4.81 17.26 -6.10
CA ALA A 128 -3.69 16.41 -6.47
C ALA A 128 -3.99 15.79 -7.84
N THR A 129 -3.00 15.79 -8.74
CA THR A 129 -3.11 15.12 -10.03
C THR A 129 -3.23 13.62 -9.78
N SER A 130 -4.47 13.16 -9.56
CA SER A 130 -4.84 11.77 -9.72
C SER A 130 -5.04 11.54 -11.21
N THR A 131 -4.46 10.47 -11.75
CA THR A 131 -4.85 9.98 -13.09
C THR A 131 -6.31 9.53 -13.12
N GLY A 132 -6.97 9.41 -11.95
CA GLY A 132 -8.30 8.84 -11.78
C GLY A 132 -8.37 7.36 -12.14
N ARG A 133 -7.22 6.74 -12.46
CA ARG A 133 -7.10 5.39 -13.00
C ARG A 133 -7.52 4.36 -11.96
N GLN A 134 -8.33 3.40 -12.40
CA GLN A 134 -8.66 2.21 -11.62
C GLN A 134 -7.41 1.32 -11.59
N ALA A 135 -6.84 1.12 -10.41
CA ALA A 135 -5.65 0.28 -10.20
C ALA A 135 -6.02 -1.19 -10.00
N VAL A 136 -7.11 -1.43 -9.27
CA VAL A 136 -7.73 -2.73 -9.01
C VAL A 136 -9.24 -2.55 -9.01
N THR A 137 -10.04 -3.59 -9.23
CA THR A 137 -11.51 -3.46 -9.17
C THR A 137 -12.00 -2.99 -7.79
N PRO A 138 -13.18 -2.34 -7.72
CA PRO A 138 -13.81 -2.01 -6.43
C PRO A 138 -13.98 -3.22 -5.52
N HIS A 139 -14.31 -4.38 -6.09
CA HIS A 139 -14.44 -5.64 -5.34
C HIS A 139 -13.12 -6.06 -4.67
N THR A 140 -12.01 -6.08 -5.41
CA THR A 140 -10.69 -6.36 -4.84
C THR A 140 -10.30 -5.34 -3.77
N ALA A 141 -10.58 -4.05 -4.02
CA ALA A 141 -10.30 -3.00 -3.04
C ALA A 141 -11.10 -3.20 -1.75
N GLU A 142 -12.38 -3.55 -1.83
CA GLU A 142 -13.24 -3.87 -0.67
C GLU A 142 -12.71 -5.07 0.11
N GLN A 143 -12.30 -6.13 -0.58
CA GLN A 143 -11.72 -7.33 0.03
C GLN A 143 -10.45 -6.97 0.82
N LEU A 144 -9.52 -6.23 0.23
CA LEU A 144 -8.28 -5.80 0.89
C LEU A 144 -8.54 -4.81 2.03
N ALA A 145 -9.45 -3.85 1.83
CA ALA A 145 -9.85 -2.89 2.85
C ALA A 145 -10.48 -3.59 4.06
N SER A 146 -11.23 -4.68 3.86
CA SER A 146 -11.81 -5.47 4.95
C SER A 146 -10.74 -6.04 5.89
N VAL A 147 -9.57 -6.41 5.37
CA VAL A 147 -8.45 -6.91 6.19
C VAL A 147 -7.87 -5.77 7.02
N LEU A 148 -7.66 -4.60 6.41
CA LEU A 148 -7.11 -3.41 7.08
C LEU A 148 -8.04 -2.81 8.11
N ASN A 149 -9.35 -2.93 7.91
CA ASN A 149 -10.35 -2.50 8.88
C ASN A 149 -10.39 -3.43 10.10
N ALA A 150 -9.94 -4.68 9.98
CA ALA A 150 -9.84 -5.61 11.09
C ALA A 150 -8.59 -5.36 11.97
N GLY A 151 -7.55 -4.74 11.42
CA GLY A 151 -6.33 -4.45 12.18
C GLY A 151 -5.19 -3.90 11.33
N THR A 152 -4.09 -3.58 12.02
CA THR A 152 -2.82 -3.20 11.36
C THR A 152 -2.19 -4.43 10.74
N LEU A 153 -1.72 -4.32 9.50
CA LEU A 153 -0.94 -5.37 8.85
C LEU A 153 0.53 -5.14 9.15
N THR A 154 1.23 -6.20 9.53
CA THR A 154 2.66 -6.19 9.81
C THR A 154 3.39 -7.19 8.94
N SER A 155 4.55 -6.83 8.43
CA SER A 155 5.47 -7.74 7.73
C SER A 155 6.88 -7.33 8.11
N SER A 156 7.70 -8.29 8.49
CA SER A 156 9.07 -8.08 8.97
C SER A 156 10.02 -8.84 8.07
N THR A 157 11.03 -8.14 7.58
CA THR A 157 12.12 -8.72 6.79
C THR A 157 13.45 -8.43 7.48
N ASP A 158 14.53 -9.01 6.97
CA ASP A 158 15.91 -8.67 7.37
C ASP A 158 16.25 -7.17 7.21
N LYS A 159 15.46 -6.44 6.42
CA LYS A 159 15.64 -5.02 6.10
C LYS A 159 14.72 -4.10 6.89
N GLY A 160 13.98 -4.64 7.86
CA GLY A 160 13.08 -3.90 8.75
C GLY A 160 11.62 -4.35 8.68
N THR A 161 10.81 -3.69 9.50
CA THR A 161 9.39 -3.98 9.70
C THR A 161 8.50 -2.92 9.08
N TRP A 162 7.48 -3.38 8.36
CA TRP A 162 6.38 -2.56 7.87
C TRP A 162 5.17 -2.67 8.78
N SER A 163 4.49 -1.54 8.97
CA SER A 163 3.16 -1.46 9.60
C SER A 163 2.24 -0.64 8.71
N LEU A 164 1.14 -1.25 8.28
CA LEU A 164 0.18 -0.65 7.35
C LEU A 164 -1.21 -0.61 7.98
N ALA A 165 -1.88 0.52 7.91
CA ALA A 165 -3.22 0.68 8.45
C ALA A 165 -4.08 1.64 7.62
N LEU A 166 -5.38 1.42 7.69
CA LEU A 166 -6.39 2.42 7.32
C LEU A 166 -7.03 2.94 8.60
N THR A 167 -7.08 4.26 8.76
CA THR A 167 -7.76 4.91 9.88
C THR A 167 -8.64 6.04 9.39
N ARG A 168 -9.40 6.67 10.27
CA ARG A 168 -10.22 7.85 9.93
C ARG A 168 -9.70 9.08 10.64
N GLY A 169 -9.58 10.18 9.89
CA GLY A 169 -9.34 11.50 10.43
C GLY A 169 -10.53 12.01 11.23
N LYS A 170 -10.32 13.11 11.97
CA LYS A 170 -11.38 13.78 12.75
C LYS A 170 -12.54 14.27 11.89
N ASP A 171 -12.28 14.50 10.61
CA ASP A 171 -13.26 14.89 9.58
C ASP A 171 -13.93 13.69 8.90
N GLY A 172 -13.68 12.47 9.38
CA GLY A 172 -14.23 11.23 8.84
C GLY A 172 -13.54 10.69 7.59
N ARG A 173 -12.57 11.43 7.02
CA ARG A 173 -11.83 11.00 5.83
C ARG A 173 -10.92 9.81 6.15
N LEU A 174 -10.82 8.87 5.21
CA LEU A 174 -9.88 7.76 5.32
C LEU A 174 -8.45 8.27 5.19
N LEU A 175 -7.61 7.84 6.12
CA LEU A 175 -6.19 8.08 6.18
C LEU A 175 -5.47 6.76 5.95
N ALA A 176 -4.65 6.73 4.90
CA ALA A 176 -3.70 5.66 4.63
C ALA A 176 -2.42 5.92 5.43
N VAL A 177 -2.03 4.96 6.26
CA VAL A 177 -0.82 5.03 7.08
C VAL A 177 0.13 3.90 6.67
N ALA A 178 1.36 4.27 6.33
CA ALA A 178 2.44 3.32 6.13
C ALA A 178 3.66 3.77 6.95
N VAL A 179 4.14 2.86 7.80
CA VAL A 179 5.33 3.06 8.63
C VAL A 179 6.32 1.96 8.32
N ARG A 180 7.58 2.34 8.18
CA ARG A 180 8.70 1.42 8.11
C ARG A 180 9.65 1.73 9.26
N THR A 181 10.05 0.71 10.00
CA THR A 181 11.13 0.79 10.98
C THR A 181 12.27 -0.07 10.48
N ASP A 182 13.43 0.54 10.25
CA ASP A 182 14.63 -0.19 9.91
C ASP A 182 15.29 -0.69 11.21
N ASP A 183 15.74 -1.94 11.22
CA ASP A 183 16.46 -2.52 12.37
C ASP A 183 17.89 -1.96 12.54
N ALA A 184 18.24 -0.91 11.80
CA ALA A 184 19.45 -0.12 12.01
C ALA A 184 19.45 0.66 13.35
N ALA A 185 18.34 0.69 14.08
CA ALA A 185 18.20 1.38 15.35
C ALA A 185 18.53 0.51 16.58
N ALA A 186 19.80 0.09 16.69
CA ALA A 186 20.46 0.26 17.99
C ALA A 186 20.90 1.73 18.19
N ASP A 187 20.97 2.53 17.11
CA ASP A 187 21.21 3.97 17.17
C ASP A 187 20.34 4.71 16.14
N ALA A 188 19.69 5.79 16.57
CA ALA A 188 18.83 6.71 15.81
C ALA A 188 17.34 6.31 15.63
N THR A 189 16.53 6.81 16.56
CA THR A 189 15.09 7.07 16.42
C THR A 189 14.79 7.98 15.21
N ALA A 190 14.48 7.39 14.06
CA ALA A 190 13.83 8.08 12.94
C ALA A 190 12.50 7.42 12.61
N ARG A 191 11.43 7.82 13.32
CA ARG A 191 10.05 7.40 13.01
C ARG A 191 9.49 8.29 11.90
N THR A 192 9.52 7.84 10.66
CA THR A 192 8.83 8.55 9.56
C THR A 192 7.41 8.00 9.44
N VAL A 193 6.43 8.74 9.96
CA VAL A 193 5.00 8.47 9.71
C VAL A 193 4.57 9.29 8.50
N THR A 194 4.31 8.63 7.36
CA THR A 194 3.71 9.29 6.19
C THR A 194 2.23 8.94 6.14
N GLY A 195 1.37 9.95 6.35
CA GLY A 195 -0.09 9.83 6.21
C GLY A 195 -0.55 10.44 4.88
N LEU A 196 -1.36 9.70 4.12
CA LEU A 196 -2.01 10.16 2.89
C LEU A 196 -3.53 10.21 3.09
N THR A 197 -4.14 11.37 2.82
CA THR A 197 -5.59 11.57 2.86
C THR A 197 -6.19 11.27 1.49
N ALA A 198 -7.17 10.37 1.38
CA ALA A 198 -8.01 10.28 0.20
C ALA A 198 -8.93 11.52 0.14
N GLY A 199 -9.05 12.17 -1.02
CA GLY A 199 -9.79 13.42 -1.22
C GLY A 199 -10.51 13.47 -2.54
#